data_AF-A0A2V6HP02-F1
#
_entry.id   AF-A0A2V6HP02-F1
#
_cell.length_a   1.000
_cell.length_b   1.000
_cell.length_c   1.000
_cell.angle_alpha   90.00
_cell.angle_beta   90.00
_cell.angle_gamma   90.00
#
_symmetry.space_group_name_H-M   'P 1'
#
loop_
_entity.id
_entity.type
_entity.pdbx_description
1 polymer ?
#
loop_
_entity_poly.entity_id
_entity_poly.type
_entity_poly.pdbx_seq_one_letter_code
_entity_poly.pdbx_strand_id
1 'polypeptide(L)'
;MKAIVYCEYGPPEVLQLKEIEKPTPADNEVLVKVRAAGTNPLDGMHTGRARIVSGLRKPKLTRAGTDFAGTVEAVGKDVTAFKPGDEVFGA
;
A
#
# COMPACT_ATOMS: atom_id res chain seq x y z
N MET A 1 -3.82 2.11 -11.74
CA MET A 1 -4.61 1.29 -10.80
C MET A 1 -5.39 2.19 -9.85
N LYS A 2 -6.45 1.69 -9.19
CA LYS A 2 -7.17 2.45 -8.16
C LYS A 2 -6.55 2.22 -6.78
N ALA A 3 -6.45 3.26 -5.96
CA ALA A 3 -5.96 3.19 -4.60
C ALA A 3 -6.63 4.23 -3.69
N ILE A 4 -6.68 3.96 -2.39
CA ILE A 4 -7.05 4.95 -1.38
C ILE A 4 -5.81 5.75 -1.01
N VAL A 5 -5.90 7.08 -1.14
CA VAL A 5 -4.80 8.00 -0.88
C VAL A 5 -5.23 9.15 0.03
N TYR A 6 -4.26 9.75 0.70
CA TYR A 6 -4.43 10.97 1.50
C TYR A 6 -3.17 11.84 1.39
N CYS A 7 -3.35 13.14 1.20
CA CYS A 7 -2.25 14.10 1.09
C CYS A 7 -2.17 15.07 2.29
N GLU A 8 -3.14 14.99 3.17
CA GLU A 8 -3.28 15.82 4.37
C GLU A 8 -3.70 14.93 5.53
N TYR A 9 -3.44 15.40 6.75
CA TYR A 9 -3.94 14.74 7.94
C TYR A 9 -5.36 15.20 8.26
N GLY A 10 -6.21 14.28 8.69
CA GLY A 10 -7.57 14.60 9.07
C GLY A 10 -8.45 13.38 9.35
N PRO A 11 -9.75 13.60 9.55
CA PRO A 11 -10.74 12.55 9.71
C PRO A 11 -10.89 11.72 8.41
N PRO A 12 -11.65 10.61 8.41
CA PRO A 12 -11.72 9.69 7.26
C PRO A 12 -12.05 10.34 5.91
N GLU A 13 -12.67 11.52 5.90
CA GLU A 13 -13.02 12.29 4.70
C GLU A 13 -11.79 12.75 3.88
N VAL A 14 -10.59 12.75 4.47
CA VAL A 14 -9.35 13.01 3.71
C VAL A 14 -8.92 11.84 2.83
N LEU A 15 -9.48 10.64 3.06
CA LEU A 15 -9.23 9.45 2.25
C LEU A 15 -9.97 9.57 0.92
N GLN A 16 -9.23 9.48 -0.18
CA GLN A 16 -9.77 9.63 -1.53
C GLN A 16 -9.44 8.40 -2.37
N LEU A 17 -10.44 7.86 -3.06
CA LEU A 17 -10.21 6.88 -4.12
C LEU A 17 -9.67 7.61 -5.35
N LYS A 18 -8.43 7.31 -5.74
CA LYS A 18 -7.80 7.88 -6.95
C LYS A 18 -7.29 6.82 -7.89
N GLU A 19 -7.22 7.16 -9.16
CA GLU A 19 -6.39 6.46 -10.12
C GLU A 19 -4.95 6.94 -9.99
N ILE A 20 -4.04 6.00 -9.85
CA ILE A 20 -2.60 6.22 -9.73
C ILE A 20 -1.86 5.33 -10.73
N GLU A 21 -0.61 5.66 -11.01
CA GLU A 21 0.25 4.79 -11.81
C GLU A 21 0.42 3.42 -11.14
N LYS A 22 0.45 2.37 -11.96
CA LYS A 22 0.75 1.03 -11.46
C LYS A 22 2.25 0.97 -11.13
N PRO A 23 2.65 0.57 -9.92
CA PRO A 23 4.06 0.46 -9.58
C PRO A 23 4.72 -0.67 -10.37
N THR A 24 6.00 -0.50 -10.67
CA THR A 24 6.88 -1.53 -11.21
C THR A 24 7.74 -2.05 -10.05
N PRO A 25 7.78 -3.36 -9.78
CA PRO A 25 8.61 -3.89 -8.68
C PRO A 25 10.09 -3.66 -8.99
N ALA A 26 10.87 -3.30 -7.95
CA ALA A 26 12.32 -3.34 -8.04
C ALA A 26 12.85 -4.78 -8.15
N ASP A 27 14.16 -4.91 -8.37
CA ASP A 27 14.82 -6.19 -8.66
C ASP A 27 14.55 -7.30 -7.63
N ASN A 28 14.37 -6.92 -6.36
CA ASN A 28 14.12 -7.82 -5.24
C ASN A 28 12.68 -7.75 -4.69
N GLU A 29 11.75 -7.12 -5.41
CA GLU A 29 10.38 -6.91 -4.97
C GLU A 29 9.37 -7.76 -5.75
N VAL A 30 8.21 -7.97 -5.14
CA VAL A 30 7.07 -8.63 -5.75
C VAL A 30 5.93 -7.63 -5.88
N LEU A 31 5.33 -7.56 -7.06
CA LEU A 31 4.08 -6.82 -7.26
C LEU A 31 2.90 -7.78 -7.10
N VAL A 32 2.01 -7.45 -6.16
CA VAL A 32 0.80 -8.24 -5.90
C VAL A 32 -0.43 -7.52 -6.41
N LYS A 33 -1.25 -8.22 -7.19
CA LYS A 33 -2.60 -7.79 -7.53
C LYS A 33 -3.51 -8.11 -6.34
N VAL A 34 -3.72 -7.11 -5.50
CA VAL A 34 -4.54 -7.23 -4.28
C VAL A 34 -5.98 -7.59 -4.63
N ARG A 35 -6.49 -8.66 -4.00
CA ARG A 35 -7.88 -9.14 -4.14
C ARG A 35 -8.72 -8.80 -2.91
N ALA A 36 -8.09 -8.77 -1.74
CA ALA A 36 -8.66 -8.36 -0.46
C ALA A 36 -7.62 -7.60 0.37
N ALA A 37 -8.07 -6.63 1.15
CA ALA A 37 -7.25 -5.88 2.11
C ALA A 37 -7.95 -5.87 3.47
N GLY A 38 -7.17 -6.03 4.53
CA GLY A 38 -7.64 -5.93 5.91
C GLY A 38 -7.62 -4.48 6.39
N THR A 39 -8.57 -4.10 7.26
CA THR A 39 -8.52 -2.82 7.96
C THR A 39 -7.86 -2.98 9.32
N ASN A 40 -6.83 -2.19 9.58
CA ASN A 40 -6.04 -2.21 10.80
C ASN A 40 -5.99 -0.83 11.47
N PRO A 41 -5.71 -0.76 12.79
CA PRO A 41 -5.49 0.51 13.47
C PRO A 41 -4.38 1.36 12.85
N LEU A 42 -3.37 0.74 12.21
CA LEU A 42 -2.29 1.44 11.51
C LEU A 42 -2.76 2.19 10.25
N ASP A 43 -3.87 1.77 9.64
CA ASP A 43 -4.45 2.50 8.49
C ASP A 43 -4.96 3.89 8.91
N GLY A 44 -5.21 4.10 10.22
CA GLY A 44 -5.55 5.39 10.80
C GLY A 44 -4.43 6.44 10.78
N MET A 45 -3.30 6.18 10.11
CA MET A 45 -2.18 7.11 10.00
C MET A 45 -2.57 8.47 9.40
N HIS A 46 -3.61 8.49 8.55
CA HIS A 46 -4.19 9.72 8.02
C HIS A 46 -4.71 10.67 9.11
N THR A 47 -4.97 10.19 10.34
CA THR A 47 -5.38 11.06 11.47
C THR A 47 -4.21 11.89 12.04
N GLY A 48 -2.97 11.56 11.68
CA GLY A 48 -1.77 12.25 12.17
C GLY A 48 -1.30 11.80 13.55
N ARG A 49 -1.76 10.63 14.03
CA ARG A 49 -1.33 10.05 15.33
C ARG A 49 0.15 9.68 15.40
N ALA A 50 0.81 9.41 14.26
CA ALA A 50 2.25 9.09 14.23
C ALA A 50 3.07 10.05 13.35
N ARG A 51 2.76 11.35 13.38
CA ARG A 51 3.45 12.42 12.62
C ARG A 51 4.98 12.40 12.71
N ILE A 52 5.54 11.91 13.81
CA ILE A 52 7.00 11.79 13.99
C ILE A 52 7.59 10.86 12.92
N VAL A 53 6.91 9.76 12.58
CA VAL A 53 7.37 8.78 11.58
C VAL A 53 6.68 8.96 10.22
N SER A 54 5.43 9.42 10.18
CA SER A 54 4.64 9.58 8.95
C SER A 54 4.80 10.95 8.29
N GLY A 55 5.49 11.90 8.92
CA GLY A 55 5.75 13.25 8.42
C GLY A 55 5.13 14.35 9.29
N LEU A 56 5.95 15.27 9.81
CA LEU A 56 5.51 16.20 10.87
C LEU A 56 4.39 17.15 10.43
N ARG A 57 4.57 17.78 9.26
CA ARG A 57 3.63 18.78 8.72
C ARG A 57 2.58 18.17 7.81
N LYS A 58 2.98 17.26 6.93
CA LYS A 58 2.13 16.56 5.96
C LYS A 58 2.52 15.08 5.86
N PRO A 59 1.60 14.19 5.46
CA PRO A 59 1.92 12.79 5.20
C PRO A 59 3.06 12.64 4.19
N LYS A 60 4.06 11.83 4.54
CA LYS A 60 5.09 11.31 3.63
C LYS A 60 4.60 10.02 2.96
N LEU A 61 3.91 9.19 3.72
CA LEU A 61 3.19 8.02 3.22
C LEU A 61 1.79 8.48 2.86
N THR A 62 1.44 8.43 1.57
CA THR A 62 0.19 8.98 1.05
C THR A 62 -0.81 7.90 0.63
N ARG A 63 -0.47 6.62 0.86
CA ARG A 63 -1.29 5.46 0.53
C ARG A 63 -1.70 4.75 1.82
N ALA A 64 -2.95 4.30 1.89
CA ALA A 64 -3.48 3.51 2.99
C ALA A 64 -3.41 2.01 2.67
N GLY A 65 -3.44 1.17 3.70
CA GLY A 65 -3.33 -0.28 3.60
C GLY A 65 -2.10 -0.79 4.35
N THR A 66 -2.34 -1.78 5.20
CA THR A 66 -1.30 -2.51 5.94
C THR A 66 -1.23 -3.95 5.42
N ASP A 67 -2.37 -4.65 5.43
CA ASP A 67 -2.40 -6.08 5.11
C ASP A 67 -3.10 -6.34 3.76
N PHE A 68 -2.70 -7.44 3.11
CA PHE A 68 -3.28 -7.85 1.83
C PHE A 68 -3.36 -9.36 1.66
N ALA A 69 -4.26 -9.78 0.77
CA ALA A 69 -4.24 -11.08 0.12
C ALA A 69 -4.51 -10.89 -1.38
N GLY A 70 -3.80 -11.64 -2.22
CA GLY A 70 -3.91 -11.50 -3.66
C GLY A 70 -3.03 -12.48 -4.41
N THR A 71 -2.77 -12.17 -5.67
CA THR A 71 -1.92 -12.99 -6.54
C THR A 71 -0.71 -12.20 -6.98
N VAL A 72 0.45 -12.85 -7.05
CA VAL A 72 1.64 -12.26 -7.64
C VAL A 72 1.37 -11.90 -9.10
N GLU A 73 1.51 -10.63 -9.45
CA GLU A 73 1.30 -10.11 -10.79
C GLU A 73 2.62 -9.99 -11.57
N ALA A 74 3.69 -9.57 -10.89
CA ALA A 74 5.04 -9.48 -11.44
C ALA A 74 6.09 -9.64 -10.34
N VAL A 75 7.30 -10.02 -10.72
CA VAL A 75 8.45 -10.16 -9.82
C VAL A 75 9.66 -9.43 -10.40
N GLY A 76 10.50 -8.89 -9.53
CA GLY A 76 11.83 -8.42 -9.91
C GLY A 76 12.76 -9.57 -10.31
N LYS A 77 13.83 -9.27 -11.05
CA LYS A 77 14.74 -10.28 -11.62
C LYS A 77 15.50 -11.13 -10.59
N ASP A 78 15.66 -10.62 -9.36
CA ASP A 78 16.44 -11.29 -8.30
C ASP A 78 15.51 -12.06 -7.33
N VAL A 79 14.19 -12.04 -7.56
CA VAL A 79 13.21 -12.81 -6.79
C VAL A 79 13.25 -14.27 -7.25
N THR A 80 13.50 -15.18 -6.32
CA THR A 80 13.55 -16.64 -6.58
C THR A 80 12.45 -17.43 -5.87
N ALA A 81 11.83 -16.87 -4.83
CA ALA A 81 10.86 -17.56 -3.98
C ALA A 81 9.42 -17.52 -4.52
N PHE A 82 9.12 -16.62 -5.45
CA PHE A 82 7.77 -16.38 -5.97
C PHE A 82 7.77 -16.27 -7.49
N LYS A 83 6.63 -16.58 -8.11
CA LYS A 83 6.39 -16.37 -9.54
C LYS A 83 5.00 -15.79 -9.80
N PRO A 84 4.79 -15.10 -10.94
CA PRO A 84 3.45 -14.65 -11.35
C PRO A 84 2.41 -15.78 -11.29
N GLY A 85 1.25 -15.48 -10.69
CA GLY A 85 0.16 -16.42 -10.46
C GLY A 85 0.12 -17.06 -9.08
N ASP A 86 1.20 -16.99 -8.28
CA ASP A 86 1.18 -17.51 -6.90
C ASP A 86 0.19 -16.72 -6.03
N GLU A 87 -0.58 -17.42 -5.20
CA GLU A 87 -1.44 -16.81 -4.18
C GLU A 87 -0.62 -16.47 -2.93
N VAL A 88 -0.71 -15.22 -2.47
CA VAL A 88 0.11 -14.69 -1.38
C VAL A 88 -0.71 -13.80 -0.46
N PHE A 89 -0.26 -13.69 0.80
CA PHE A 89 -0.76 -12.73 1.78
C PHE A 89 0.42 -12.14 2.57
N GLY A 90 0.20 -10.96 3.17
CA GLY A 90 1.24 -10.26 3.93
C GLY A 90 0.70 -9.02 4.64
N ALA A 91 1.58 -8.38 5.41
CA ALA A 91 1.37 -7.15 6.18
C ALA A 91 2.67 -6.32 6.22
#